data_AF-Q8MJ62-F1
#
_entry.id   AF-Q8MJ62-F1
#
_cell.length_a   1.000
_cell.length_b   1.000
_cell.length_c   1.000
_cell.angle_alpha   90.00
_cell.angle_beta   90.00
_cell.angle_gamma   90.00
#
_symmetry.space_group_name_H-M   'P 1'
#
loop_
_entity.id
_entity.type
_entity.pdbx_description
1 polymer ?
#
loop_
_entity_poly.entity_id
_entity_poly.type
_entity_poly.pdbx_seq_one_letter_code
_entity_poly.pdbx_strand_id
1 'polypeptide(L)' 'DAYWEKLYVDQPAGTPLLYVHALRDAPEEVPSFRLGQHLYGTYRTRLHENNWICIQEDTGLLYLNRSLDHSSWEKLSVR' A
#
# COMPACT_ATOMS: atom_id res chain seq x y z
N ASP A 1 -12.68 -10.58 2.63
CA ASP A 1 -12.67 -9.27 1.93
C ASP A 1 -11.41 -8.43 2.22
N ALA A 2 -10.43 -8.93 2.99
CA ALA A 2 -9.15 -8.23 3.23
C ALA A 2 -7.99 -8.82 2.43
N TYR A 3 -7.08 -7.95 1.98
CA TYR A 3 -5.78 -8.32 1.39
C TYR A 3 -4.71 -8.46 2.48
N TRP A 4 -3.76 -9.36 2.27
CA TRP A 4 -2.67 -9.65 3.21
C TRP A 4 -1.34 -9.65 2.47
N GLU A 5 -0.32 -9.03 3.06
CA GLU A 5 1.04 -8.95 2.51
C GLU A 5 2.08 -9.07 3.62
N LYS A 6 3.23 -9.69 3.31
CA LYS A 6 4.37 -9.73 4.23
C LYS A 6 5.45 -8.77 3.73
N LEU A 7 5.80 -7.80 4.57
CA LEU A 7 6.89 -6.86 4.31
C LEU A 7 8.13 -7.25 5.12
N TYR A 8 9.30 -6.96 4.55
CA TYR A 8 10.59 -7.22 5.18
C TYR A 8 11.49 -5.99 5.08
N VAL A 9 12.51 -5.96 5.92
CA VAL A 9 13.52 -4.90 5.90
C VAL A 9 14.35 -4.99 4.61
N ASP A 10 14.78 -3.84 4.11
CA ASP A 10 15.63 -3.63 2.94
C ASP A 10 15.02 -4.11 1.61
N GLN A 11 13.69 -4.28 1.56
CA GLN A 11 13.00 -4.46 0.28
C GLN A 11 13.24 -3.21 -0.61
N PRO A 12 13.70 -3.38 -1.85
CA PRO A 12 14.06 -2.25 -2.71
C PRO A 12 12.82 -1.53 -3.26
N ALA A 13 13.04 -0.30 -3.74
CA ALA A 13 12.02 0.40 -4.52
C ALA A 13 11.72 -0.36 -5.83
N GLY A 14 10.48 -0.28 -6.28
CA GLY A 14 9.95 -1.00 -7.43
C GLY A 14 9.49 -2.43 -7.14
N THR A 15 9.62 -2.93 -5.91
CA THR A 15 9.16 -4.29 -5.58
C THR A 15 7.62 -4.38 -5.68
N PRO A 16 7.07 -5.24 -6.54
CA PRO A 16 5.65 -5.50 -6.59
C PRO A 16 5.21 -6.25 -5.33
N LEU A 17 4.08 -5.84 -4.76
CA LEU A 17 3.49 -6.45 -3.57
C LEU A 17 2.36 -7.39 -3.99
N LEU A 18 1.22 -6.82 -4.42
CA LEU A 18 0.02 -7.59 -4.75
C LEU A 18 -0.86 -6.90 -5.78
N TYR A 19 -1.77 -7.67 -6.38
CA TYR A 19 -2.83 -7.16 -7.24
C TYR A 19 -4.16 -7.08 -6.49
N VAL A 20 -4.86 -5.95 -6.64
CA VAL A 20 -6.27 -5.81 -6.26
C VAL A 20 -7.18 -6.02 -7.46
N HIS A 21 -8.40 -6.47 -7.19
CA HIS A 21 -9.39 -6.75 -8.23
C HIS A 21 -10.72 -6.12 -7.82
N ALA A 22 -11.32 -5.37 -8.73
CA ALA A 22 -12.67 -4.83 -8.61
C ALA A 22 -13.49 -5.35 -9.80
N LEU A 23 -14.52 -6.15 -9.50
CA LEU A 23 -15.46 -6.62 -10.52
C LEU A 23 -16.42 -5.46 -10.85
N ARG A 24 -16.68 -5.29 -12.15
CA ARG A 24 -17.68 -4.33 -12.64
C ARG A 24 -19.08 -4.95 -12.61
N ASP A 25 -20.07 -4.12 -12.32
CA ASP A 25 -21.48 -4.47 -12.38
C ASP A 25 -22.07 -4.13 -13.76
N ALA A 26 -21.58 -3.06 -14.40
CA ALA A 26 -22.00 -2.62 -15.73
C ALA A 26 -20.82 -2.61 -16.74
N PRO A 27 -21.05 -2.89 -18.04
CA PRO A 27 -19.98 -3.01 -19.03
C PRO A 27 -19.20 -1.71 -19.28
N GLU A 28 -19.78 -0.55 -18.98
CA GLU A 28 -19.16 0.77 -19.08
C GLU A 28 -18.24 1.14 -17.92
N GLU A 29 -18.26 0.40 -16.82
CA GLU A 29 -17.45 0.72 -15.64
C GLU A 29 -15.98 0.32 -15.86
N VAL A 30 -15.09 1.25 -15.52
CA VAL A 30 -13.64 1.05 -15.52
C VAL A 30 -13.16 1.18 -14.07
N PRO A 31 -12.53 0.14 -13.48
CA PRO A 31 -12.02 0.23 -12.13
C PRO A 31 -10.88 1.25 -12.06
N SER A 32 -10.94 2.15 -11.09
CA SER A 32 -9.87 3.10 -10.79
C SER A 32 -9.49 2.96 -9.32
N PHE A 33 -8.20 2.75 -9.06
CA PHE A 33 -7.71 2.48 -7.72
C PHE A 33 -6.94 3.68 -7.16
N ARG A 34 -7.31 4.11 -5.94
CA ARG A 34 -6.64 5.20 -5.21
C ARG A 34 -6.33 4.76 -3.79
N LEU A 35 -5.14 5.13 -3.29
CA LEU A 35 -4.73 4.83 -1.92
C LEU A 35 -5.19 5.91 -0.94
N GLY A 36 -5.48 5.48 0.29
CA GLY A 36 -5.59 6.40 1.41
C GLY A 36 -4.25 7.07 1.70
N GLN A 37 -4.30 8.34 2.10
CA GLN A 37 -3.08 9.14 2.34
C GLN A 37 -2.32 8.76 3.60
N HIS A 38 -2.89 7.94 4.50
CA HIS A 38 -2.31 7.64 5.81
C HIS A 38 -2.06 6.15 5.99
N LEU A 39 -0.92 5.83 6.59
CA LEU A 39 -0.62 4.53 7.17
C LEU A 39 -1.33 4.43 8.52
N TYR A 40 -2.24 3.47 8.63
CA TYR A 40 -2.98 3.20 9.85
C TYR A 40 -2.31 2.09 10.65
N GLY A 41 -2.15 2.34 11.94
CA GLY A 41 -1.76 1.34 12.93
C GLY A 41 -2.98 0.63 13.52
N THR A 42 -2.82 0.14 14.75
CA THR A 42 -3.91 -0.53 15.48
C THR A 42 -4.99 0.46 15.92
N TYR A 43 -6.23 -0.01 16.05
CA TYR A 43 -7.38 0.75 16.54
C TYR A 43 -7.64 2.10 15.83
N ARG A 44 -7.44 2.14 14.50
CA ARG A 44 -7.62 3.33 13.63
C ARG A 44 -6.67 4.50 13.95
N THR A 45 -5.54 4.24 14.57
CA THR A 45 -4.52 5.26 14.85
C THR A 45 -3.78 5.64 13.57
N ARG A 46 -3.72 6.93 13.23
CA ARG A 46 -2.91 7.42 12.10
C ARG A 46 -1.45 7.51 12.54
N LEU A 47 -0.54 6.85 11.83
CA LEU A 47 0.89 6.86 12.15
C LEU A 47 1.63 7.91 11.33
N HIS A 48 1.45 7.88 10.01
CA HIS A 48 2.18 8.75 9.09
C HIS A 48 1.45 8.83 7.75
N GLU A 49 1.78 9.80 6.91
CA GLU A 49 1.39 9.77 5.50
C GLU A 49 2.05 8.60 4.76
N ASN A 50 1.34 8.02 3.78
CA ASN A 50 1.86 6.93 2.98
C ASN A 50 2.83 7.44 1.90
N ASN A 51 4.13 7.37 2.21
CA ASN A 51 5.21 7.75 1.28
C ASN A 51 5.95 6.56 0.64
N TRP A 52 5.61 5.33 1.03
CA TRP A 52 6.36 4.13 0.64
C TRP A 52 5.59 3.21 -0.30
N ILE A 53 4.27 3.10 -0.15
CA ILE A 53 3.44 2.19 -0.97
C ILE A 53 2.70 3.01 -2.01
N CYS A 54 2.88 2.66 -3.28
CA CYS A 54 2.18 3.27 -4.41
C CYS A 54 1.29 2.24 -5.10
N ILE A 55 0.36 2.72 -5.92
CA ILE A 55 -0.54 1.89 -6.71
C ILE A 55 -0.45 2.30 -8.18
N GLN A 56 -0.51 1.30 -9.06
CA GLN A 56 -0.77 1.52 -10.48
C GLN A 56 -2.28 1.51 -10.70
N GLU A 57 -2.84 2.66 -11.08
CA GLU A 57 -4.29 2.90 -11.09
C GLU A 57 -5.06 2.00 -12.08
N ASP A 58 -4.43 1.62 -13.19
CA ASP A 58 -5.08 0.83 -14.25
C ASP A 58 -5.07 -0.68 -13.97
N THR A 59 -4.00 -1.17 -13.31
CA THR A 59 -3.78 -2.61 -13.12
C THR A 59 -4.13 -3.07 -11.71
N GLY A 60 -4.28 -2.14 -10.76
CA GLY A 60 -4.44 -2.47 -9.35
C GLY A 60 -3.18 -3.06 -8.71
N LEU A 61 -2.00 -2.85 -9.30
CA LEU A 61 -0.74 -3.31 -8.71
C LEU A 61 -0.31 -2.38 -7.58
N LEU A 62 -0.26 -2.90 -6.35
CA LEU A 62 0.46 -2.26 -5.26
C LEU A 62 1.94 -2.61 -5.34
N TYR A 63 2.80 -1.62 -5.16
CA TYR A 63 4.25 -1.79 -5.17
C TYR A 63 4.92 -0.80 -4.22
N LEU A 64 6.18 -1.09 -3.87
CA LEU A 64 7.00 -0.18 -3.08
C LEU A 64 7.58 0.92 -3.97
N ASN A 65 7.24 2.18 -3.69
CA ASN A 65 7.85 3.34 -4.33
C ASN A 65 9.22 3.68 -3.73
N ARG A 66 9.43 3.31 -2.46
CA ARG A 66 10.68 3.54 -1.72
C ARG A 66 11.09 2.27 -0.99
N SER A 67 12.39 2.14 -0.72
CA SER A 67 12.89 1.04 0.10
C SER A 67 12.49 1.20 1.57
N LEU A 68 12.44 0.07 2.28
CA LEU A 68 12.05 -0.01 3.68
C LEU A 68 13.26 -0.28 4.56
N ASP A 69 13.90 0.75 5.07
CA ASP A 69 15.05 0.61 5.97
C ASP A 69 14.61 0.50 7.45
N HIS A 70 15.52 0.07 8.31
CA HIS A 70 15.27 -0.02 9.76
C HIS A 70 14.77 1.31 10.35
N SER A 71 15.31 2.45 9.89
CA SER A 71 14.95 3.76 10.44
C SER A 71 13.49 4.14 10.14
N SER A 72 12.97 3.77 8.96
CA SER A 72 11.57 3.97 8.59
C SER A 72 10.63 3.20 9.53
N TRP A 73 10.98 1.95 9.88
CA TRP A 73 10.18 1.14 10.79
C TRP A 73 10.23 1.66 12.22
N GLU A 74 11.40 2.05 12.73
CA GLU A 74 11.52 2.65 14.05
C GLU A 74 10.72 3.95 14.15
N LYS A 75 10.71 4.78 13.11
CA LYS A 75 9.90 6.01 13.07
C LYS A 75 8.40 5.72 13.19
N LEU A 76 7.93 4.58 12.67
CA LEU A 76 6.52 4.18 12.73
C LEU A 76 6.17 3.39 14.01
N SER A 77 7.17 2.83 14.70
CA SER A 77 6.98 2.03 15.91
C SER A 77 6.90 2.88 17.19
N VAL A 78 7.46 4.09 17.16
CA VAL A 78 7.41 5.05 18.28
C VAL A 78 5.94 5.40 18.55
N ARG A 79 5.47 4.94 19.70
CA ARG A 79 4.12 5.20 20.25
C ARG A 79 4.03 6.56 20.90
#